data_AF-A0A848XPH4-F1
#
_entry.id   AF-A0A848XPH4-F1
#
_cell.length_a   1.000
_cell.length_b   1.000
_cell.length_c   1.000
_cell.angle_alpha   90.00
_cell.angle_beta   90.00
_cell.angle_gamma   90.00
#
_symmetry.space_group_name_H-M   'P 1'
#
loop_
_entity.id
_entity.type
_entity.pdbx_description
1 polymer ?
#
loop_
_entity_poly.entity_id
_entity_poly.type
_entity_poly.pdbx_seq_one_letter_code
_entity_poly.pdbx_strand_id
1 'polypeptide(L)'
;MPLARPLYILLSAVLLVSQPLQGQTPPNQPLRYSVLVASMATLDDARSLQLEHNTDPVPFYIVPVQVNRAVYYRVLAGMFADRNDA
;
A
#
# COMPACT_ATOMS: atom_id res chain seq x y z
N MET A 1 -2.03 5.14 -53.15
CA MET A 1 -1.70 6.34 -52.34
C MET A 1 -2.13 6.07 -50.90
N PRO A 2 -1.20 6.03 -49.93
CA PRO A 2 -1.47 5.62 -48.56
C PRO A 2 -1.95 6.80 -47.71
N LEU A 3 -3.03 6.63 -46.96
CA LEU A 3 -3.44 7.57 -45.91
C LEU A 3 -3.02 7.00 -44.57
N ALA A 4 -1.85 7.43 -44.11
CA ALA A 4 -1.44 7.33 -42.72
C ALA A 4 -2.45 8.11 -41.86
N ARG A 5 -3.05 7.44 -40.87
CA ARG A 5 -3.78 8.14 -39.80
C ARG A 5 -3.01 7.95 -38.49
N PRO A 6 -2.64 9.04 -37.81
CA PRO A 6 -1.85 8.97 -36.60
C PRO A 6 -2.67 8.40 -35.44
N LEU A 7 -1.98 7.53 -34.72
CA LEU A 7 -2.22 7.05 -33.38
C LEU A 7 -2.56 8.21 -32.43
N TYR A 8 -3.81 8.28 -31.97
CA TYR A 8 -4.18 9.07 -30.79
C TYR A 8 -4.37 8.10 -29.63
N ILE A 9 -3.27 7.73 -28.97
CA ILE A 9 -3.35 7.20 -27.61
C ILE A 9 -3.66 8.43 -26.75
N LEU A 10 -4.89 8.49 -26.25
CA LEU A 10 -5.32 9.48 -25.26
C LEU A 10 -4.41 9.37 -24.04
N LEU A 11 -3.44 10.28 -24.02
CA LEU A 11 -2.60 10.60 -22.89
C LEU A 11 -3.47 11.35 -21.87
N SER A 12 -3.26 11.00 -20.60
CA SER A 12 -3.56 11.82 -19.42
C SER A 12 -4.99 11.77 -18.86
N ALA A 13 -5.16 10.92 -17.85
CA ALA A 13 -5.34 11.43 -16.48
C ALA A 13 -5.13 10.27 -15.49
N VAL A 14 -3.89 9.82 -15.32
CA VAL A 14 -3.54 9.14 -14.07
C VAL A 14 -3.55 10.22 -13.00
N LEU A 15 -4.72 10.48 -12.43
CA LEU A 15 -4.85 11.07 -11.10
C LEU A 15 -4.28 10.04 -10.12
N LEU A 16 -2.95 9.94 -10.07
CA LEU A 16 -2.25 9.35 -8.94
C LEU A 16 -2.41 10.36 -7.80
N VAL A 17 -3.62 10.44 -7.26
CA VAL A 17 -3.85 11.04 -5.97
C VAL A 17 -3.12 10.13 -4.99
N SER A 18 -1.85 10.41 -4.75
CA SER A 18 -1.13 9.96 -3.56
C SER A 18 -1.72 10.72 -2.38
N GLN A 19 -3.00 10.47 -2.07
CA GLN A 19 -3.51 10.71 -0.74
C GLN A 19 -2.61 9.88 0.16
N PRO A 20 -1.95 10.47 1.18
CA PRO A 20 -1.42 9.63 2.22
C PRO A 20 -2.62 8.82 2.72
N LEU A 21 -2.57 7.49 2.59
CA LEU A 21 -3.43 6.59 3.33
C LEU A 21 -3.04 6.72 4.80
N GLN A 22 -3.17 7.93 5.37
CA GLN A 22 -3.46 8.06 6.78
C GLN A 22 -4.74 7.28 6.93
N GLY A 23 -4.69 6.12 7.57
CA GLY A 23 -5.86 5.31 7.88
C GLY A 23 -6.87 6.22 8.56
N GLN A 24 -7.80 6.76 7.77
CA GLN A 24 -8.92 7.52 8.27
C GLN A 24 -9.84 6.46 8.84
N THR A 25 -9.56 6.07 10.08
CA THR A 25 -10.47 5.26 10.87
C THR A 25 -11.81 5.99 10.80
N PRO A 26 -12.88 5.37 10.25
CA PRO A 26 -14.18 6.00 10.24
C PRO A 26 -14.50 6.49 11.65
N PRO A 27 -15.06 7.70 11.82
CA PRO A 27 -15.47 8.15 13.13
C PRO A 27 -16.41 7.07 13.67
N ASN A 28 -16.04 6.45 14.80
CA ASN A 28 -16.71 5.32 15.45
C ASN A 28 -16.20 3.88 15.14
N GLN A 29 -15.02 3.69 14.53
CA GLN A 29 -14.34 2.38 14.54
C GLN A 29 -13.19 2.35 15.57
N PRO A 30 -13.07 1.27 16.36
CA PRO A 30 -11.96 1.13 17.31
C PRO A 30 -10.64 0.99 16.55
N LEU A 31 -9.61 1.67 17.03
CA LEU A 31 -8.25 1.53 16.51
C LEU A 31 -7.76 0.10 16.70
N ARG A 32 -7.07 -0.44 15.70
CA ARG A 32 -6.44 -1.76 15.73
C ARG A 32 -4.93 -1.62 15.81
N TYR A 33 -4.29 -2.57 16.47
CA TYR A 33 -2.85 -2.70 16.51
C TYR A 33 -2.36 -3.59 15.38
N SER A 34 -1.19 -3.26 14.84
CA SER A 34 -0.53 -4.03 13.80
C SER A 34 0.96 -3.96 14.01
N VAL A 35 1.66 -5.05 13.68
CA VAL A 35 3.11 -5.14 13.83
C VAL A 35 3.78 -4.68 12.54
N LEU A 36 4.72 -3.75 12.65
CA LEU A 36 5.58 -3.37 11.53
C LEU A 36 6.63 -4.44 11.31
N VAL A 37 6.53 -5.14 10.18
CA VAL A 37 7.46 -6.20 9.80
C VAL A 37 8.63 -5.62 9.01
N ALA A 38 8.34 -4.79 8.01
CA ALA A 38 9.36 -4.18 7.16
C ALA A 38 8.93 -2.82 6.61
N SER A 39 9.91 -2.01 6.20
CA SER A 39 9.71 -0.75 5.48
C SER A 39 10.62 -0.74 4.25
N MET A 40 10.03 -0.79 3.06
CA MET A 40 10.75 -0.99 1.81
C MET A 40 10.67 0.24 0.91
N ALA A 41 11.68 0.44 0.06
CA ALA A 41 11.72 1.58 -0.86
C ALA A 41 10.86 1.34 -2.12
N THR A 42 10.60 0.08 -2.48
CA THR A 42 9.82 -0.29 -3.67
C THR A 42 8.55 -1.06 -3.27
N LEU A 43 7.51 -0.94 -4.10
CA LEU A 43 6.26 -1.68 -3.89
C LEU A 43 6.43 -3.17 -4.20
N ASP A 44 7.27 -3.52 -5.17
CA ASP A 44 7.47 -4.90 -5.60
C ASP A 44 8.20 -5.74 -4.54
N ASP A 45 9.18 -5.16 -3.84
CA ASP A 45 9.81 -5.83 -2.68
C ASP A 45 8.78 -6.06 -1.57
N ALA A 46 7.95 -5.06 -1.29
CA ALA A 46 6.91 -5.15 -0.26
C ALA A 46 5.86 -6.21 -0.60
N ARG A 47 5.48 -6.33 -1.88
CA ARG A 47 4.57 -7.37 -2.38
C ARG A 47 5.19 -8.74 -2.32
N SER A 48 6.46 -8.87 -2.67
CA SER A 48 7.19 -10.14 -2.57
C SER A 48 7.15 -10.65 -1.12
N LEU A 49 7.43 -9.78 -0.15
CA LEU A 49 7.35 -10.14 1.28
C LEU A 49 5.91 -10.47 1.71
N GLN A 50 4.92 -9.70 1.28
CA GLN A 50 3.52 -10.00 1.62
C GLN A 50 3.10 -11.38 1.09
N LEU A 51 3.51 -11.73 -0.12
CA LEU A 51 3.19 -13.01 -0.76
C LEU A 51 3.90 -14.19 -0.08
N GLU A 52 5.13 -14.01 0.37
CA GLU A 52 5.88 -15.02 1.16
C GLU A 52 5.10 -15.45 2.41
N HIS A 53 4.39 -14.51 3.04
CA HIS A 53 3.62 -14.74 4.26
C HIS A 53 2.12 -14.99 4.02
N ASN A 54 1.68 -15.22 2.78
CA ASN A 54 0.24 -15.36 2.48
C ASN A 54 -0.41 -16.65 3.04
N THR A 55 0.41 -17.62 3.46
CA THR A 55 -0.06 -18.84 4.12
C THR A 55 -0.10 -18.73 5.65
N ASP A 56 0.39 -17.62 6.20
CA ASP A 56 0.42 -17.42 7.65
C ASP A 56 -1.02 -17.21 8.18
N PRO A 57 -1.29 -17.62 9.42
CA PRO A 57 -2.61 -17.45 10.03
C PRO A 57 -2.95 -15.98 10.31
N VAL A 58 -1.98 -15.07 10.19
CA VAL A 58 -2.13 -13.63 10.42
C VAL A 58 -2.08 -12.91 9.07
N PRO A 59 -3.01 -11.99 8.77
CA PRO A 59 -3.01 -11.28 7.49
C PRO A 59 -1.86 -10.26 7.43
N PHE A 60 -1.21 -10.19 6.27
CA PHE A 60 -0.20 -9.17 5.96
C PHE A 60 -0.77 -8.16 4.95
N TYR A 61 -0.45 -6.88 5.12
CA TYR A 61 -0.88 -5.81 4.23
C TYR A 61 0.15 -4.70 4.10
N ILE A 62 0.06 -3.94 3.01
CA ILE A 62 1.03 -2.90 2.65
C ILE A 62 0.38 -1.53 2.80
N VAL A 63 1.08 -0.60 3.45
CA VAL A 63 0.67 0.81 3.57
C VAL A 63 1.78 1.72 3.03
N PRO A 64 1.50 2.58 2.03
CA PRO A 64 2.44 3.59 1.61
C PRO A 64 2.52 4.73 2.63
N VAL A 65 3.73 5.10 3.04
CA VAL A 65 3.98 6.17 4.01
C VAL A 65 5.03 7.12 3.45
N GLN A 66 4.75 8.42 3.54
CA GLN A 66 5.71 9.45 3.15
C GLN A 66 6.60 9.83 4.34
N VAL A 67 7.91 9.68 4.17
CA VAL A 67 8.93 10.04 5.17
C VAL A 67 9.97 10.91 4.47
N ASN A 68 10.16 12.15 4.94
CA ASN A 68 11.14 13.09 4.39
C ASN A 68 11.09 13.24 2.85
N ARG A 69 9.89 13.37 2.29
CA ARG A 69 9.60 13.46 0.84
C ARG A 69 9.86 12.18 0.03
N ALA A 70 10.33 11.10 0.63
CA ALA A 70 10.37 9.78 0.01
C ALA A 70 9.14 8.95 0.41
N VAL A 71 8.68 8.08 -0.50
CA VAL A 71 7.61 7.11 -0.21
C VAL A 71 8.27 5.79 0.17
N TYR A 72 7.84 5.22 1.29
CA TYR A 72 8.18 3.87 1.71
C TYR A 72 6.92 3.01 1.77
N TYR A 73 7.05 1.74 1.46
CA TYR A 73 6.00 0.74 1.53
C TYR A 73 6.21 -0.08 2.78
N ARG A 74 5.37 0.15 3.80
CA ARG A 74 5.43 -0.58 5.07
C ARG A 74 4.60 -1.84 4.96
N VAL A 75 5.20 -2.98 5.30
CA VAL A 75 4.53 -4.27 5.43
C VAL A 75 4.15 -4.46 6.90
N LEU A 76 2.86 -4.62 7.14
CA LEU A 76 2.25 -4.73 8.45
C LEU A 76 1.59 -6.11 8.60
N ALA A 77 1.69 -6.70 9.78
CA ALA A 77 1.04 -7.96 10.14
C ALA A 77 -0.08 -7.72 11.15
N GLY A 78 -1.23 -8.34 10.89
CA GLY A 78 -2.37 -8.41 11.79
C GLY A 78 -3.17 -7.11 11.93
N MET A 79 -4.31 -7.23 12.61
CA MET A 79 -5.22 -6.12 12.94
C MET A 79 -5.84 -6.41 14.30
N PHE A 80 -5.00 -6.40 15.33
CA PHE A 80 -5.31 -6.85 16.68
C PHE A 80 -6.16 -5.85 17.46
N ALA A 81 -7.01 -6.34 18.37
CA ALA A 81 -7.85 -5.50 19.22
C ALA A 81 -7.05 -4.89 20.39
N ASP A 82 -6.16 -5.70 20.97
CA ASP A 82 -5.32 -5.32 22.10
C ASP A 82 -3.85 -5.26 21.64
N ARG A 83 -3.06 -4.45 22.35
CA ARG A 83 -1.62 -4.35 22.12
C ARG A 83 -0.89 -5.65 22.51
N ASN A 84 -1.39 -6.37 23.51
CA ASN A 84 -0.76 -7.61 23.98
C ASN A 84 -0.93 -8.78 23.01
N ASP A 85 -1.88 -8.67 22.07
CA ASP A 85 -2.11 -9.66 21.01
C ASP A 85 -1.22 -9.41 19.78
N ALA A 86 -0.55 -8.26 19.71
CA ALA A 86 0.31 -7.82 18.60
C ALA A 86 1.79 -8.11 18.90
#